data_AF-A0A6V7IFK7-F1
#
_entry.id   AF-A0A6V7IFK7-F1
#
_cell.length_a   1.000
_cell.length_b   1.000
_cell.length_c   1.000
_cell.angle_alpha   90.00
_cell.angle_beta   90.00
_cell.angle_gamma   90.00
#
_symmetry.space_group_name_H-M   'P 1'
#
loop_
_entity.id
_entity.type
_entity.pdbx_description
1 polymer ?
#
loop_
_entity_poly.entity_id
_entity_poly.type
_entity_poly.pdbx_seq_one_letter_code
_entity_poly.pdbx_strand_id
1 'polypeptide(L)'
;SPTTKSRRPSAEERAKELEIIRGLVCGKNVVITGAAAGLGYSFVNHFLQHGSKTVIMIDNDKIAGERAVKAVAKSYGEDKIMFIHADTANYSQIL
;
A
#
# COMPACT_ATOMS: atom_id res chain seq x y z
N SER A 1 -35.95 -1.05 -7.60
CA SER A 1 -34.81 -0.33 -6.98
C SER A 1 -33.96 0.28 -8.08
N PRO A 2 -33.57 1.57 -8.02
CA PRO A 2 -32.73 2.15 -9.05
C PRO A 2 -31.39 1.41 -9.05
N THR A 3 -31.08 0.77 -10.17
CA THR A 3 -29.79 0.16 -10.41
C THR A 3 -28.81 1.30 -10.67
N THR A 4 -27.99 1.64 -9.67
CA THR A 4 -26.87 2.56 -9.85
C THR A 4 -25.86 1.90 -10.79
N LYS A 5 -26.09 2.02 -12.11
CA LYS A 5 -25.08 1.67 -13.11
C LYS A 5 -23.95 2.69 -12.94
N SER A 6 -22.90 2.27 -12.23
CA SER A 6 -21.67 3.03 -12.05
C SER A 6 -21.14 3.49 -13.42
N ARG A 7 -21.25 4.79 -13.70
CA ARG A 7 -20.66 5.41 -14.91
C ARG A 7 -19.14 5.36 -14.75
N ARG A 8 -18.43 5.00 -15.82
CA ARG A 8 -16.96 5.10 -15.82
C ARG A 8 -16.54 6.57 -15.66
N PRO A 9 -15.64 6.90 -14.70
CA PRO A 9 -15.14 8.25 -14.55
C PRO A 9 -14.34 8.67 -15.79
N SER A 10 -14.39 9.96 -16.11
CA SER A 10 -13.64 10.57 -17.21
C SER A 10 -12.13 10.54 -16.91
N ALA A 11 -11.31 10.81 -17.93
CA ALA A 11 -9.87 10.93 -17.74
C ALA A 11 -9.51 12.05 -16.75
N GLU A 12 -10.25 13.16 -16.78
CA GLU A 12 -10.06 14.29 -15.86
C GLU A 12 -10.46 13.96 -14.42
N GLU A 13 -11.57 13.23 -14.22
CA GLU A 13 -11.99 12.75 -12.90
C GLU A 13 -10.91 11.84 -12.30
N ARG A 14 -10.38 10.90 -13.09
CA ARG A 14 -9.28 10.02 -12.67
C ARG A 14 -7.98 10.78 -12.37
N ALA A 15 -7.62 11.75 -13.20
CA ALA A 15 -6.42 12.55 -12.97
C ALA A 15 -6.49 13.32 -11.64
N LYS A 16 -7.66 13.88 -11.31
CA LYS A 16 -7.90 14.55 -10.02
C LYS A 16 -7.79 13.57 -8.85
N GLU A 17 -8.36 12.36 -8.97
CA GLU A 17 -8.21 11.33 -7.95
C GLU A 17 -6.74 10.96 -7.70
N LEU A 18 -5.95 10.77 -8.76
CA LEU A 18 -4.52 10.45 -8.64
C LEU A 18 -3.71 11.60 -8.01
N GLU A 19 -4.01 12.85 -8.38
CA GLU A 19 -3.40 14.04 -7.75
C GLU A 19 -3.72 14.12 -6.25
N ILE A 20 -4.96 13.82 -5.84
CA ILE A 20 -5.34 13.77 -4.43
C ILE A 20 -4.53 12.71 -3.68
N ILE A 21 -4.41 11.50 -4.23
CA ILE A 21 -3.65 10.40 -3.61
C ILE A 21 -2.18 10.80 -3.50
N ARG A 22 -1.59 11.35 -4.57
CA ARG A 22 -0.21 11.85 -4.54
C ARG A 22 -0.02 12.93 -3.49
N GLY A 23 -0.91 13.92 -3.40
CA GLY A 23 -0.86 14.95 -2.38
C GLY A 23 -0.93 14.39 -0.95
N LEU A 24 -1.63 13.26 -0.77
CA LEU A 24 -1.75 12.60 0.53
C LEU A 24 -0.49 11.85 0.93
N VAL A 25 0.23 11.20 0.02
CA VAL A 25 1.32 10.26 0.37
C VAL A 25 2.72 10.70 -0.05
N CYS A 26 2.86 11.62 -1.01
CA CYS A 26 4.15 12.00 -1.58
C CYS A 26 5.12 12.50 -0.48
N GLY A 27 6.32 11.92 -0.44
CA GLY A 27 7.37 12.23 0.51
C GLY A 27 7.13 11.70 1.94
N LYS A 28 6.03 10.99 2.21
CA LYS A 28 5.70 10.46 3.53
C LYS A 28 6.15 9.01 3.70
N ASN A 29 6.44 8.62 4.94
CA ASN A 29 6.53 7.22 5.31
C ASN A 29 5.12 6.69 5.60
N VAL A 30 4.78 5.50 5.08
CA VAL A 30 3.43 4.93 5.23
C VAL A 30 3.52 3.54 5.83
N VAL A 31 2.72 3.25 6.86
CA VAL A 31 2.59 1.91 7.45
C VAL A 31 1.31 1.26 6.95
N ILE A 32 1.40 0.00 6.52
CA ILE A 32 0.25 -0.76 6.00
C ILE A 32 0.23 -2.13 6.68
N THR A 33 -0.87 -2.45 7.35
CA THR A 33 -1.15 -3.78 7.93
C THR A 33 -1.85 -4.68 6.91
N GLY A 34 -1.65 -6.00 6.99
CA GLY A 34 -2.19 -6.95 6.01
C GLY A 34 -1.57 -6.72 4.62
N ALA A 35 -0.32 -6.27 4.59
CA ALA A 35 0.34 -5.77 3.39
C ALA A 35 0.92 -6.87 2.49
N ALA A 36 1.01 -8.12 2.94
CA ALA A 36 1.60 -9.20 2.17
C ALA A 36 0.73 -9.64 0.97
N ALA A 37 -0.57 -9.34 0.98
CA ALA A 37 -1.50 -9.74 -0.09
C ALA A 37 -2.69 -8.76 -0.28
N GLY A 38 -3.55 -9.07 -1.25
CA GLY A 38 -4.85 -8.41 -1.45
C GLY A 38 -4.79 -6.89 -1.59
N LEU A 39 -5.69 -6.20 -0.87
CA LEU A 39 -5.77 -4.74 -0.88
C LEU A 39 -4.55 -4.08 -0.26
N GLY A 40 -4.02 -4.63 0.84
CA GLY A 40 -2.82 -4.09 1.49
C GLY A 40 -1.63 -4.07 0.53
N TYR A 41 -1.35 -5.19 -0.16
CA TYR A 41 -0.30 -5.24 -1.18
C TYR A 41 -0.56 -4.30 -2.36
N SER A 42 -1.82 -4.15 -2.76
CA SER A 42 -2.20 -3.19 -3.82
C SER A 42 -1.90 -1.76 -3.38
N PHE A 43 -2.20 -1.39 -2.13
CA PHE A 43 -1.87 -0.07 -1.59
C PHE A 43 -0.37 0.17 -1.43
N VAL A 44 0.43 -0.85 -1.08
CA VAL A 44 1.91 -0.74 -1.06
C VAL A 44 2.41 -0.23 -2.41
N ASN A 45 2.02 -0.90 -3.50
CA ASN A 45 2.43 -0.52 -4.84
C ASN A 45 1.87 0.85 -5.23
N HIS A 46 0.60 1.09 -4.93
CA HIS A 46 -0.06 2.34 -5.29
C HIS A 46 0.58 3.54 -4.61
N PHE A 47 0.88 3.49 -3.32
CA PHE A 47 1.50 4.61 -2.61
C PHE A 47 2.94 4.86 -3.04
N LEU A 48 3.70 3.81 -3.33
CA LEU A 48 5.05 3.95 -3.90
C LEU A 48 5.02 4.62 -5.28
N GLN A 49 4.08 4.22 -6.14
CA GLN A 49 3.87 4.87 -7.44
C GLN A 49 3.52 6.36 -7.30
N HIS A 50 2.86 6.74 -6.20
CA HIS A 50 2.46 8.11 -5.91
C HIS A 50 3.47 8.85 -5.02
N GLY A 51 4.71 8.35 -4.96
CA GLY A 51 5.85 9.09 -4.43
C GLY A 51 5.97 9.04 -2.92
N SER A 52 5.37 8.08 -2.22
CA SER A 52 5.71 7.86 -0.81
C SER A 52 7.22 7.64 -0.65
N LYS A 53 7.77 8.11 0.47
CA LYS A 53 9.21 8.04 0.73
C LYS A 53 9.65 6.59 0.99
N THR A 54 8.93 5.94 1.89
CA THR A 54 9.13 4.53 2.27
C THR A 54 7.77 3.96 2.68
N VAL A 55 7.48 2.72 2.31
CA VAL A 55 6.34 1.96 2.83
C VAL A 55 6.84 0.89 3.81
N ILE A 56 6.13 0.73 4.92
CA ILE A 56 6.40 -0.28 5.94
C ILE A 56 5.24 -1.27 5.92
N MET A 57 5.53 -2.50 5.54
CA MET A 57 4.59 -3.61 5.46
C MET A 57 4.56 -4.32 6.81
N ILE A 58 3.36 -4.49 7.37
CA ILE A 58 3.12 -5.30 8.56
C ILE A 58 2.19 -6.45 8.20
N ASP A 59 2.59 -7.68 8.50
CA ASP A 59 1.78 -8.87 8.22
C ASP A 59 2.13 -10.04 9.15
N ASN A 60 1.13 -10.89 9.43
CA ASN A 60 1.30 -12.07 10.27
C ASN A 60 1.82 -13.28 9.46
N ASP A 61 1.74 -13.27 8.13
CA ASP A 61 2.40 -14.27 7.30
C ASP A 61 3.81 -13.83 6.94
N LYS A 62 4.79 -14.34 7.69
CA LYS A 62 6.21 -14.04 7.48
C LYS A 62 6.70 -14.42 6.07
N ILE A 63 6.30 -15.58 5.55
CA ILE A 63 6.81 -16.09 4.27
C ILE A 63 6.23 -15.25 3.13
N ALA A 64 4.93 -14.98 3.17
CA ALA A 64 4.28 -14.11 2.20
C ALA A 64 4.85 -12.69 2.24
N GLY A 65 5.06 -12.13 3.44
CA GLY A 65 5.64 -10.80 3.63
C GLY A 65 7.07 -10.67 3.09
N GLU A 66 7.95 -11.64 3.38
CA GLU A 66 9.31 -11.69 2.85
C GLU A 66 9.35 -11.81 1.32
N ARG A 67 8.42 -12.57 0.74
CA ARG A 67 8.28 -12.66 -0.73
C ARG A 67 7.80 -11.34 -1.32
N ALA A 68 6.81 -10.72 -0.70
CA ALA A 68 6.18 -9.49 -1.16
C ALA A 68 7.17 -8.31 -1.11
N VAL A 69 7.92 -8.14 -0.02
CA VAL A 69 8.93 -7.08 0.11
C VAL A 69 10.03 -7.22 -0.93
N LYS A 70 10.50 -8.44 -1.22
CA LYS A 70 11.50 -8.69 -2.28
C LYS A 70 10.96 -8.32 -3.66
N ALA A 71 9.70 -8.65 -3.94
CA ALA A 71 9.06 -8.30 -5.21
C ALA A 71 8.89 -6.79 -5.41
N VAL A 72 8.49 -6.08 -4.34
CA VAL A 72 8.33 -4.62 -4.35
C VAL A 72 9.70 -3.92 -4.42
N ALA A 73 10.68 -4.37 -3.64
CA ALA A 73 12.05 -3.82 -3.66
C ALA A 73 12.69 -3.91 -5.05
N LYS A 74 12.45 -5.01 -5.78
CA LYS A 74 12.90 -5.15 -7.18
C LYS A 74 12.32 -4.07 -8.11
N SER A 75 11.13 -3.55 -7.81
CA SER A 75 10.44 -2.56 -8.65
C SER A 75 10.75 -1.12 -8.26
N TYR A 76 10.94 -0.83 -6.97
CA TYR A 76 11.05 0.56 -6.46
C TYR A 76 12.38 0.88 -5.76
N GLY A 77 13.19 -0.12 -5.41
CA GLY A 77 14.42 0.04 -4.62
C GLY A 77 14.30 -0.50 -3.19
N GLU A 78 15.41 -1.00 -2.64
CA GLU A 78 15.45 -1.56 -1.27
C GLU A 78 15.23 -0.49 -0.18
N ASP A 79 15.55 0.77 -0.45
CA ASP A 79 15.32 1.90 0.48
C ASP A 79 13.83 2.32 0.58
N LYS A 80 13.00 1.82 -0.34
CA LYS A 80 11.58 2.21 -0.46
C LYS A 80 10.64 1.34 0.34
N ILE A 81 11.06 0.17 0.80
CA ILE A 81 10.15 -0.81 1.39
C ILE A 81 10.81 -1.55 2.55
N MET A 82 10.08 -1.71 3.65
CA MET A 82 10.48 -2.52 4.80
C MET A 82 9.36 -3.48 5.17
N PHE A 83 9.70 -4.67 5.65
CA PHE A 83 8.74 -5.64 6.18
C PHE A 83 8.99 -5.90 7.66
N ILE A 84 7.93 -5.85 8.45
CA ILE A 84 7.88 -6.24 9.86
C ILE A 84 6.87 -7.37 9.99
N HIS A 85 7.34 -8.52 10.43
CA HIS A 85 6.44 -9.62 10.80
C HIS A 85 5.83 -9.33 12.17
N ALA A 86 4.50 -9.20 12.23
CA ALA A 86 3.76 -9.02 13.47
C ALA A 86 2.31 -9.51 13.32
N ASP A 87 1.76 -10.02 14.41
CA ASP A 87 0.34 -10.31 14.55
C ASP A 87 -0.37 -9.07 15.13
N THR A 88 -1.18 -8.41 14.31
CA THR A 88 -1.94 -7.22 14.72
C THR A 88 -3.04 -7.51 15.73
N ALA A 89 -3.41 -8.77 15.94
CA ALA A 89 -4.32 -9.15 17.01
C ALA A 89 -3.60 -9.24 18.37
N ASN A 90 -2.27 -9.32 18.38
CA ASN A 90 -1.46 -9.37 19.59
C ASN A 90 -0.96 -7.96 19.97
N TYR A 91 -1.65 -7.32 20.92
CA TYR A 91 -1.32 -5.97 21.40
C TYR A 91 0.13 -5.78 21.84
N SER A 92 0.77 -6.81 22.40
CA SER A 92 2.18 -6.71 22.84
C SER A 92 3.18 -6.54 21.69
N GLN A 93 2.77 -6.87 20.46
CA GLN A 93 3.60 -6.72 19.27
C GLN A 93 3.40 -5.38 18.55
N ILE A 94 2.43 -4.58 19.00
CA ILE A 94 2.03 -3.31 18.36
C ILE A 94 2.34 -2.09 19.25
N LEU A 95 2.48 -2.29 20.56
CA LEU A 95 2.88 -1.28 21.56
C LEU A 95 4.40 -1.14 21.65
#